data_AF-A0A2E5W5G0-F1
#
_entry.id   AF-A0A2E5W5G0-F1
#
_cell.length_a   1.000
_cell.length_b   1.000
_cell.length_c   1.000
_cell.angle_alpha   90.00
_cell.angle_beta   90.00
_cell.angle_gamma   90.00
#
_symmetry.space_group_name_H-M   'P 1'
#
loop_
_entity.id
_entity.type
_entity.pdbx_description
1 polymer ?
#
loop_
_entity_poly.entity_id
_entity_poly.type
_entity_poly.pdbx_seq_one_letter_code
_entity_poly.pdbx_strand_id
1 'polypeptide(L)'
;MSNAHNEKNGLVILGWVTDPNEPNLFHITMINVDLDEEYNLKNLKKSEHFKYYMNRIMNEYGYGDYIIQNQYSGELDNTKVCEIKFIK
;
A
#
# COMPACT_ATOMS: atom_id res chain seq x y z
N MET A 1 -15.24 8.31 29.98
CA MET A 1 -14.86 6.96 29.51
C MET A 1 -14.42 7.11 28.07
N SER A 2 -13.18 6.71 27.77
CA SER A 2 -12.58 6.75 26.44
C SER A 2 -13.23 5.70 25.52
N ASN A 3 -13.94 6.14 24.48
CA ASN A 3 -14.32 5.26 23.37
C ASN A 3 -13.11 5.06 22.46
N ALA A 4 -12.20 4.18 22.89
CA ALA A 4 -11.13 3.68 22.03
C ALA A 4 -11.62 2.42 21.30
N HIS A 5 -11.23 2.29 20.03
CA HIS A 5 -11.33 1.13 19.15
C HIS A 5 -12.61 0.98 18.32
N ASN A 6 -12.65 1.75 17.24
CA ASN A 6 -13.31 1.32 16.01
C ASN A 6 -12.42 1.66 14.79
N GLU A 7 -11.11 1.47 14.90
CA GLU A 7 -10.24 1.42 13.71
C GLU A 7 -10.44 0.05 13.05
N LYS A 8 -11.55 -0.13 12.33
CA LYS A 8 -11.58 -1.08 11.22
C LYS A 8 -10.80 -0.42 10.10
N ASN A 9 -9.50 -0.65 10.03
CA ASN A 9 -8.71 -0.26 8.87
C ASN A 9 -8.94 -1.34 7.81
N GLY A 10 -9.92 -1.16 6.92
CA GLY A 10 -10.26 -2.12 5.86
C GLY A 10 -9.17 -2.36 4.80
N LEU A 11 -7.94 -1.88 4.96
CA LEU A 11 -6.88 -2.08 3.98
C LEU A 11 -6.14 -3.40 4.22
N VAL A 12 -6.20 -4.32 3.25
CA VAL A 12 -5.43 -5.57 3.26
C VAL A 12 -4.42 -5.55 2.11
N ILE A 13 -3.14 -5.76 2.42
CA ILE A 13 -2.11 -5.97 1.39
C ILE A 13 -2.08 -7.45 1.03
N LEU A 14 -2.36 -7.79 -0.23
CA LEU A 14 -2.34 -9.17 -0.72
C LEU A 14 -0.92 -9.65 -1.06
N GLY A 15 -0.09 -8.73 -1.55
CA GLY A 15 1.28 -9.03 -1.94
C GLY A 15 1.88 -7.92 -2.79
N TRP A 16 3.16 -8.10 -3.14
CA TRP A 16 3.89 -7.20 -4.03
C TRP A 16 4.77 -8.00 -4.99
N VAL A 17 5.03 -7.40 -6.16
CA VAL A 17 5.98 -7.90 -7.15
C VAL A 17 6.87 -6.75 -7.62
N THR A 18 8.12 -7.03 -7.95
CA THR A 18 9.05 -6.05 -8.51
C THR A 18 8.98 -6.05 -10.02
N ASP A 19 9.14 -4.87 -10.65
CA ASP A 19 9.35 -4.81 -12.09
C ASP A 19 10.74 -5.40 -12.44
N PRO A 20 10.83 -6.38 -13.36
CA PRO A 20 12.11 -7.00 -13.72
C PRO A 20 13.06 -6.02 -14.44
N ASN A 21 12.54 -4.99 -15.09
CA ASN A 21 13.32 -3.95 -15.77
C ASN A 21 13.67 -2.79 -14.83
N GLU A 22 12.89 -2.59 -13.77
CA GLU A 22 13.08 -1.54 -12.78
C GLU A 22 13.02 -2.12 -11.35
N PRO A 23 14.12 -2.66 -10.80
CA PRO A 23 14.13 -3.41 -9.53
C PRO A 23 13.69 -2.62 -8.29
N ASN A 24 13.62 -1.30 -8.38
CA ASN A 24 13.12 -0.43 -7.33
C ASN A 24 11.66 0.00 -7.53
N LEU A 25 10.99 -0.45 -8.59
CA LEU A 25 9.56 -0.28 -8.82
C LEU A 25 8.81 -1.53 -8.35
N PHE A 26 7.88 -1.33 -7.42
CA PHE A 26 7.06 -2.38 -6.82
C PHE A 26 5.59 -2.14 -7.15
N HIS A 27 4.92 -3.20 -7.56
CA HIS A 27 3.46 -3.24 -7.74
C HIS A 27 2.84 -3.91 -6.52
N ILE A 28 2.18 -3.12 -5.67
CA ILE A 28 1.57 -3.61 -4.43
C ILE A 28 0.08 -3.77 -4.63
N THR A 29 -0.40 -5.00 -4.53
CA THR A 29 -1.82 -5.34 -4.66
C THR A 29 -2.50 -5.27 -3.30
N MET A 30 -3.63 -4.56 -3.24
CA MET A 30 -4.35 -4.29 -2.02
C MET A 30 -5.85 -4.49 -2.23
N ILE A 31 -6.55 -4.96 -1.21
CA ILE A 31 -8.01 -4.97 -1.15
C ILE A 31 -8.44 -3.90 -0.16
N ASN A 32 -9.43 -3.12 -0.56
CA ASN A 32 -10.20 -2.35 0.40
C ASN A 32 -11.44 -3.14 0.81
N VAL A 33 -11.45 -3.58 2.07
CA VAL A 33 -12.51 -4.36 2.71
C VAL A 33 -13.62 -3.42 3.24
N ASP A 34 -13.32 -2.14 3.45
CA ASP A 34 -14.33 -1.12 3.73
C ASP A 34 -14.81 -0.51 2.40
N LEU A 35 -15.84 -1.13 1.83
CA LEU A 35 -16.40 -0.81 0.50
C LEU A 35 -16.94 0.62 0.36
N ASP A 36 -17.09 1.36 1.46
CA ASP A 36 -17.65 2.71 1.49
C ASP A 36 -16.59 3.84 1.42
N GLU A 37 -15.31 3.54 1.68
CA GLU A 37 -14.23 4.54 1.60
C GLU A 37 -13.39 4.35 0.35
N GLU A 38 -13.46 5.27 -0.61
CA GLU A 38 -12.51 5.26 -1.72
C GLU A 38 -11.10 5.62 -1.19
N TYR A 39 -10.20 4.62 -1.10
CA TYR A 39 -8.80 4.84 -0.72
C TYR A 39 -8.05 5.59 -1.82
N ASN A 40 -8.10 6.91 -1.75
CA ASN A 40 -7.21 7.77 -2.52
C ASN A 40 -5.79 7.78 -1.91
N LEU A 41 -4.81 8.20 -2.71
CA LEU A 41 -3.39 8.26 -2.33
C LEU A 41 -3.10 8.98 -1.01
N LYS A 42 -3.90 10.01 -0.65
CA LYS A 42 -3.70 10.78 0.58
C LYS A 42 -4.07 9.98 1.83
N ASN A 43 -5.09 9.14 1.74
CA ASN A 43 -5.51 8.28 2.85
C ASN A 43 -4.63 7.03 2.97
N LEU A 44 -4.13 6.52 1.83
CA LEU A 44 -3.25 5.35 1.81
C LEU A 44 -1.97 5.57 2.63
N LYS A 45 -1.31 6.72 2.48
CA LYS A 45 -0.11 7.07 3.28
C LYS A 45 -0.38 7.22 4.78
N LYS A 46 -1.64 7.42 5.18
CA LYS A 46 -2.01 7.53 6.61
C LYS A 46 -2.27 6.17 7.25
N SER A 47 -2.60 5.15 6.45
CA SER A 47 -2.87 3.80 6.95
C SER A 47 -1.63 3.21 7.64
N GLU A 48 -1.76 2.86 8.92
CA GLU A 48 -0.71 2.19 9.69
C GLU A 48 -0.33 0.85 9.06
N HIS A 49 -1.30 0.14 8.47
CA HIS A 49 -1.05 -1.13 7.79
C HIS A 49 -0.20 -0.93 6.53
N PHE A 50 -0.50 0.10 5.74
CA PHE A 50 0.31 0.46 4.59
C PHE A 50 1.73 0.86 5.00
N LYS A 51 1.88 1.73 6.00
CA LYS A 51 3.19 2.16 6.54
C LYS A 51 4.02 0.96 7.03
N TYR A 52 3.40 0.02 7.72
CA TYR A 52 4.06 -1.20 8.20
C TYR A 52 4.70 -1.98 7.04
N TYR A 53 3.96 -2.22 5.96
CA TYR A 53 4.51 -2.92 4.79
C TYR A 53 5.57 -2.12 4.05
N MET A 54 5.42 -0.80 3.95
CA MET A 54 6.45 0.04 3.30
C MET A 54 7.76 -0.04 4.08
N ASN A 55 7.71 0.12 5.40
CA ASN A 55 8.89 0.00 6.25
C ASN A 55 9.52 -1.39 6.17
N ARG A 56 8.70 -2.45 6.08
CA ARG A 56 9.20 -3.82 5.91
C ARG A 56 9.98 -3.97 4.60
N ILE A 57 9.41 -3.54 3.47
CA ILE A 57 10.08 -3.60 2.16
C ILE A 57 11.36 -2.74 2.19
N MET A 58 11.30 -1.53 2.73
CA MET A 58 12.47 -0.68 2.86
C MET A 58 13.61 -1.35 3.65
N ASN A 59 13.30 -1.99 4.78
CA ASN A 59 14.30 -2.69 5.59
C ASN A 59 14.83 -3.96 4.90
N GLU A 60 13.99 -4.72 4.20
CA GLU A 60 14.36 -5.97 3.54
C GLU A 60 15.28 -5.73 2.33
N TYR A 61 15.05 -4.65 1.58
CA TYR A 61 15.78 -4.35 0.33
C TYR A 61 16.78 -3.19 0.46
N GLY A 62 16.86 -2.55 1.64
CA GLY A 62 17.82 -1.47 1.92
C GLY A 62 17.48 -0.15 1.23
N TYR A 63 16.21 0.27 1.27
CA TYR A 63 15.75 1.56 0.74
C TYR A 63 15.57 2.61 1.85
N GLY A 64 15.93 3.87 1.56
CA GLY A 64 15.81 5.00 2.48
C GLY A 64 14.49 5.77 2.37
N ASP A 65 13.81 5.75 1.21
CA ASP A 65 12.50 6.40 1.00
C ASP A 65 11.68 5.73 -0.12
N TYR A 66 10.45 6.21 -0.35
CA TYR A 66 9.60 5.76 -1.46
C TYR A 66 8.63 6.85 -1.97
N ILE A 67 8.28 6.74 -3.25
CA ILE A 67 7.28 7.57 -3.92
C ILE A 67 6.18 6.66 -4.46
N ILE A 68 4.92 6.99 -4.16
CA ILE A 68 3.77 6.35 -4.83
C ILE A 68 3.59 7.05 -6.18
N GLN A 69 3.79 6.32 -7.27
CA GLN A 69 3.74 6.87 -8.63
C GLN A 69 2.32 6.86 -9.18
N ASN A 70 1.65 5.70 -9.14
CA ASN A 70 0.32 5.53 -9.69
C ASN A 70 -0.55 4.63 -8.80
N GLN A 71 -1.86 4.70 -9.03
CA GLN A 71 -2.85 3.78 -8.49
C GLN A 71 -3.85 3.43 -9.58
N TYR A 72 -4.15 2.15 -9.75
CA TYR A 72 -5.14 1.67 -10.70
C TYR A 72 -5.92 0.49 -10.12
N SER A 73 -7.05 0.16 -10.73
CA SER A 73 -7.82 -1.03 -10.37
C SER A 73 -7.10 -2.28 -10.87
N GLY A 74 -7.01 -3.31 -10.03
CA GLY A 74 -6.55 -4.63 -10.44
C GLY A 74 -7.62 -5.39 -11.24
N GLU A 75 -7.29 -6.60 -11.69
CA GLU A 75 -8.19 -7.44 -12.48
C GLU A 75 -9.38 -8.02 -11.69
N LEU A 76 -9.29 -8.06 -10.35
CA LEU A 76 -10.34 -8.55 -9.46
C LEU A 76 -11.15 -7.38 -8.86
N ASP A 77 -12.46 -7.58 -8.72
CA ASP A 77 -13.36 -6.60 -8.09
C ASP A 77 -12.85 -6.17 -6.71
N ASN A 78 -12.78 -4.85 -6.48
CA ASN A 78 -12.29 -4.18 -5.27
C ASN A 78 -10.78 -4.29 -4.98
N THR A 79 -9.98 -4.82 -5.93
CA THR A 79 -8.52 -4.72 -5.84
C THR A 79 -8.00 -3.40 -6.40
N LYS A 80 -7.03 -2.82 -5.71
CA LYS A 80 -6.23 -1.69 -6.19
C LYS A 80 -4.76 -2.10 -6.21
N VAL A 81 -4.07 -1.69 -7.26
CA VAL A 81 -2.62 -1.83 -7.36
C VAL A 81 -2.01 -0.44 -7.22
N CYS A 82 -1.00 -0.32 -6.36
CA CYS A 82 -0.18 0.87 -6.24
C CYS A 82 1.22 0.60 -6.76
N GLU A 83 1.68 1.47 -7.65
CA GLU A 83 3.06 1.53 -8.10
C GLU A 83 3.86 2.37 -7.12
N ILE A 84 4.89 1.76 -6.54
CA ILE A 84 5.75 2.39 -5.55
C ILE A 84 7.19 2.29 -6.02
N LYS A 85 7.80 3.44 -6.23
CA LYS A 85 9.22 3.55 -6.56
C LYS A 85 10.01 3.83 -5.29
N PHE A 86 10.85 2.88 -4.90
CA PHE A 86 11.74 3.00 -3.77
C PHE A 86 13.04 3.72 -4.15
N ILE A 87 13.57 4.46 -3.19
CA ILE A 87 14.77 5.30 -3.30
C ILE A 87 15.77 4.80 -2.26
N LYS A 88 17.01 4.53 -2.67
CA LYS A 88 18.09 4.15 -1.75
C LYS A 88 18.53 5.33 -0.90
#